data_AF-A0A356X7I8-F1
#
_entry.id   AF-A0A356X7I8-F1
#
_cell.length_a   1.000
_cell.length_b   1.000
_cell.length_c   1.000
_cell.angle_alpha   90.00
_cell.angle_beta   90.00
_cell.angle_gamma   90.00
#
_symmetry.space_group_name_H-M   'P 1'
#
loop_
_entity.id
_entity.type
_entity.pdbx_description
1 polymer ?
#
loop_
_entity_poly.entity_id
_entity_poly.type
_entity_poly.pdbx_seq_one_letter_code
_entity_poly.pdbx_strand_id
1 'polypeptide(L)'
;AKINVRIPVVNEEGEKTYEVIKTSTGRVLFNRIVPGEIPFINKTLGKKELRNLIGEIHDIVGTAKTSAFLDDMKKLGYEEATIGGLSFSLDDIIIPDAKGELINKAKDEVTDVQGRYEMGFITDNERYNQVIDKWTSTTNRVSETLFQALANDRNGFNPVYMMADSGARGSKEQIRQLGGM
;
A
#
# COMPACT_ATOMS: atom_id res chain seq x y z
N ALA A 1 2.46 -16.58 -9.75
CA ALA A 1 1.61 -17.36 -10.67
C ALA A 1 0.23 -17.58 -10.05
N LYS A 2 -0.85 -17.46 -10.83
CA LYS A 2 -2.21 -17.79 -10.35
C LYS A 2 -2.41 -19.30 -10.49
N ILE A 3 -2.85 -19.96 -9.43
CA ILE A 3 -3.11 -21.40 -9.38
C ILE A 3 -4.58 -21.65 -9.05
N ASN A 4 -5.10 -22.81 -9.45
CA ASN A 4 -6.43 -23.26 -9.04
C ASN A 4 -6.26 -24.29 -7.91
N VAL A 5 -7.01 -24.11 -6.83
CA VAL A 5 -6.93 -24.97 -5.64
C VAL A 5 -8.32 -25.42 -5.27
N ARG A 6 -8.46 -26.70 -4.97
CA ARG A 6 -9.70 -27.30 -4.48
C ARG A 6 -9.75 -27.15 -2.96
N ILE A 7 -10.71 -26.39 -2.46
CA ILE A 7 -10.89 -26.14 -1.01
C ILE A 7 -12.18 -26.81 -0.52
N PRO A 8 -12.18 -27.36 0.71
CA PRO A 8 -13.41 -27.81 1.35
C PRO A 8 -14.23 -26.59 1.79
N VAL A 9 -15.48 -26.51 1.37
CA VAL A 9 -16.45 -25.49 1.78
C VAL A 9 -17.60 -26.19 2.49
N VAL A 10 -18.07 -25.60 3.58
CA VAL A 10 -19.27 -26.08 4.29
C VAL A 10 -20.46 -25.33 3.71
N ASN A 11 -21.38 -26.04 3.06
CA ASN A 11 -22.63 -25.46 2.57
C ASN A 11 -23.57 -25.09 3.73
N GLU A 12 -24.62 -24.31 3.45
CA GLU A 12 -25.66 -23.93 4.43
C GLU A 12 -26.35 -25.15 5.09
N GLU A 13 -26.28 -26.32 4.45
CA GLU A 13 -26.82 -27.60 4.93
C GLU A 13 -25.82 -28.44 5.76
N GLY A 14 -24.61 -27.91 6.01
CA GLY A 14 -23.57 -28.60 6.80
C GLY A 14 -22.76 -29.65 6.05
N GLU A 15 -23.03 -29.84 4.75
CA GLU A 15 -22.28 -30.77 3.90
C GLU A 15 -20.95 -30.18 3.42
N LYS A 16 -19.90 -31.00 3.42
CA LYS A 16 -18.57 -30.64 2.91
C LYS A 16 -18.54 -30.78 1.39
N THR A 17 -18.78 -29.68 0.69
CA THR A 17 -18.57 -29.61 -0.75
C THR A 17 -17.14 -29.17 -1.06
N TYR A 18 -16.73 -29.33 -2.31
CA TYR A 18 -15.43 -28.86 -2.75
C TYR A 18 -15.61 -27.85 -3.86
N GLU A 19 -15.03 -26.67 -3.67
CA GLU A 19 -15.02 -25.61 -4.67
C GLU A 19 -13.60 -25.42 -5.21
N VAL A 20 -13.49 -25.11 -6.50
CA VAL A 20 -12.21 -24.76 -7.13
C VAL A 20 -12.09 -23.25 -7.18
N ILE A 21 -11.16 -22.70 -6.41
CA ILE A 21 -10.90 -21.25 -6.36
C ILE A 21 -9.57 -20.90 -7.03
N LYS A 22 -9.50 -19.70 -7.60
CA LYS A 22 -8.27 -19.14 -8.17
C LYS A 22 -7.51 -18.35 -7.11
N THR A 23 -6.27 -18.72 -6.83
CA THR A 23 -5.44 -18.16 -5.74
C THR A 23 -3.95 -18.11 -6.12
N SER A 24 -3.06 -17.89 -5.15
CA SER A 24 -1.60 -17.96 -5.30
C SER A 24 -1.00 -19.00 -4.33
N THR A 25 0.18 -19.52 -4.66
CA THR A 25 0.92 -20.47 -3.79
C THR A 25 1.18 -19.90 -2.39
N GLY A 26 1.57 -18.63 -2.28
CA GLY A 26 1.78 -17.98 -0.98
C GLY A 26 0.51 -17.94 -0.12
N ARG A 27 -0.65 -17.69 -0.72
CA ARG A 27 -1.94 -17.75 0.00
C ARG A 27 -2.26 -19.16 0.47
N VAL A 28 -1.93 -20.19 -0.31
CA VAL A 28 -2.12 -21.59 0.13
C VAL A 28 -1.23 -21.90 1.34
N LEU A 29 0.05 -21.51 1.30
CA LEU A 29 0.97 -21.70 2.42
C LEU A 29 0.48 -20.99 3.68
N PHE A 30 0.00 -19.75 3.54
CA PHE A 30 -0.59 -19.00 4.65
C PHE A 30 -1.85 -19.69 5.20
N ASN A 31 -2.73 -20.21 4.35
CA ASN A 31 -3.93 -20.91 4.81
C ASN A 31 -3.64 -22.25 5.51
N ARG A 32 -2.40 -22.77 5.49
CA ARG A 32 -2.04 -23.97 6.27
C ARG A 32 -1.91 -23.70 7.76
N ILE A 33 -1.59 -22.46 8.15
CA ILE A 33 -1.45 -22.06 9.55
C ILE A 33 -2.76 -21.50 10.12
N VAL A 34 -3.70 -21.12 9.25
CA VAL A 34 -5.01 -20.57 9.63
C VAL A 34 -5.84 -21.66 10.34
N PRO A 35 -6.49 -21.36 11.48
CA PRO A 35 -7.36 -22.32 12.17
C PRO A 35 -8.48 -22.85 11.26
N GLY A 36 -8.82 -24.13 11.39
CA GLY A 36 -9.75 -24.81 10.48
C GLY A 36 -11.20 -24.28 10.52
N GLU A 37 -11.55 -23.52 11.55
CA GLU A 37 -12.84 -22.85 11.69
C GLU A 37 -12.96 -21.59 10.82
N ILE A 38 -11.84 -21.10 10.28
CA ILE A 38 -11.77 -19.86 9.51
C ILE A 38 -11.83 -20.19 8.02
N PRO A 39 -12.68 -19.49 7.24
CA PRO A 39 -12.76 -19.68 5.80
C PRO A 39 -11.42 -19.39 5.09
N PHE A 40 -11.24 -19.97 3.91
CA PHE A 40 -10.04 -19.75 3.11
C PHE A 40 -9.83 -18.27 2.78
N ILE A 41 -8.65 -17.75 3.10
CA ILE A 41 -8.29 -16.34 2.93
C ILE A 41 -7.69 -16.13 1.54
N ASN A 42 -8.44 -15.48 0.66
CA ASN A 42 -8.03 -15.19 -0.73
C ASN A 42 -7.88 -13.69 -1.04
N LYS A 43 -7.30 -12.92 -0.11
CA LYS A 43 -7.03 -11.48 -0.28
C LYS A 43 -5.55 -11.17 -0.10
N THR A 44 -5.13 -9.99 -0.56
CA THR A 44 -3.79 -9.46 -0.23
C THR A 44 -3.83 -8.95 1.21
N LEU A 45 -2.79 -9.27 1.98
CA LEU A 45 -2.72 -9.00 3.41
C LEU A 45 -1.65 -7.94 3.68
N GLY A 46 -2.07 -6.71 3.95
CA GLY A 46 -1.25 -5.67 4.57
C GLY A 46 -1.40 -5.66 6.08
N LYS A 47 -0.73 -4.71 6.75
CA LYS A 47 -0.78 -4.56 8.21
C LYS A 47 -2.20 -4.38 8.75
N LYS A 48 -3.06 -3.65 8.03
CA LYS A 48 -4.44 -3.38 8.47
C LYS A 48 -5.31 -4.62 8.31
N GLU A 49 -5.21 -5.29 7.17
CA GLU A 49 -5.96 -6.50 6.85
C GLU A 49 -5.58 -7.64 7.78
N LEU A 50 -4.29 -7.79 8.11
CA LEU A 50 -3.80 -8.74 9.11
C LEU A 50 -4.37 -8.46 10.49
N ARG A 51 -4.38 -7.19 10.92
CA ARG A 51 -4.96 -6.82 12.23
C ARG A 51 -6.43 -7.21 12.32
N ASN A 52 -7.21 -6.90 11.29
CA ASN A 52 -8.63 -7.23 11.27
C ASN A 52 -8.84 -8.75 11.27
N LEU A 53 -8.07 -9.48 10.46
CA LEU A 53 -8.10 -10.93 10.42
C LEU A 53 -7.79 -11.55 11.80
N ILE A 54 -6.78 -11.04 12.52
CA ILE A 54 -6.45 -11.53 13.86
C ILE A 54 -7.62 -11.33 14.83
N GLY A 55 -8.34 -10.20 14.72
CA GLY A 55 -9.57 -9.96 15.48
C GLY A 55 -10.66 -10.98 15.16
N GLU A 56 -10.94 -11.19 13.88
CA GLU A 56 -11.92 -12.19 13.42
C GLU A 56 -11.57 -13.61 13.92
N ILE A 57 -10.29 -13.98 13.86
CA ILE A 57 -9.81 -15.27 14.38
C ILE A 57 -10.02 -15.34 15.89
N HIS A 58 -9.66 -14.28 16.63
CA HIS A 58 -9.82 -14.22 18.08
C HIS A 58 -11.27 -14.39 18.52
N ASP A 59 -12.21 -13.75 17.82
CA ASP A 59 -13.64 -13.84 18.13
C ASP A 59 -14.20 -15.26 17.90
N ILE A 60 -13.69 -15.99 16.91
CA ILE A 60 -14.20 -17.32 16.53
C ILE A 60 -13.55 -18.44 17.35
N VAL A 61 -12.21 -18.44 17.47
CA VAL A 61 -11.48 -19.58 18.06
C VAL A 61 -10.94 -19.32 19.47
N GLY A 62 -11.06 -18.08 19.96
CA GLY A 62 -10.62 -17.67 21.29
C GLY A 62 -9.11 -17.52 21.43
N THR A 63 -8.68 -17.16 22.65
CA THR A 63 -7.31 -16.71 22.93
C THR A 63 -6.23 -17.77 22.68
N ALA A 64 -6.44 -19.02 23.13
CA ALA A 64 -5.40 -20.05 23.07
C ALA A 64 -5.03 -20.41 21.62
N LYS A 65 -6.02 -20.66 20.77
CA LYS A 65 -5.81 -20.97 19.34
C LYS A 65 -5.27 -19.77 18.57
N THR A 66 -5.74 -18.56 18.89
CA THR A 66 -5.21 -17.33 18.28
C THR A 66 -3.74 -17.12 18.62
N SER A 67 -3.32 -17.39 19.86
CA SER A 67 -1.91 -17.28 20.24
C SER A 67 -1.02 -18.24 19.43
N ALA A 68 -1.46 -19.49 19.26
CA ALA A 68 -0.74 -20.46 18.44
C ALA A 68 -0.64 -20.01 16.97
N PHE A 69 -1.75 -19.52 16.40
CA PHE A 69 -1.77 -18.94 15.05
C PHE A 69 -0.79 -17.77 14.90
N LEU A 70 -0.70 -16.88 15.90
CA LEU A 70 0.23 -15.73 15.86
C LEU A 70 1.70 -16.17 15.84
N ASP A 71 2.04 -17.23 16.58
CA ASP A 71 3.41 -17.78 16.58
C ASP A 71 3.75 -18.44 15.24
N ASP A 72 2.84 -19.22 14.67
CA ASP A 72 3.00 -19.82 13.35
C ASP A 72 3.10 -18.75 12.25
N MET A 73 2.26 -17.71 12.33
CA MET A 73 2.29 -16.56 11.42
C MET A 73 3.62 -15.81 11.49
N LYS A 74 4.12 -15.57 12.71
CA LYS A 74 5.42 -14.93 12.94
C LYS A 74 6.54 -15.75 12.31
N LYS A 75 6.56 -17.07 12.54
CA LYS A 75 7.57 -17.97 11.97
C LYS A 75 7.53 -17.97 10.44
N LEU A 76 6.37 -18.20 9.85
CA LEU A 76 6.18 -18.19 8.41
C LEU A 76 6.58 -16.84 7.80
N GLY A 77 6.20 -15.73 8.44
CA GLY A 77 6.54 -14.39 7.98
C GLY A 77 8.04 -14.12 7.95
N TYR A 78 8.78 -14.51 8.98
CA TYR A 78 10.24 -14.33 9.01
C TYR A 78 10.98 -15.24 8.01
N GLU A 79 10.54 -16.50 7.86
CA GLU A 79 11.11 -17.43 6.89
C GLU A 79 10.92 -16.92 5.45
N GLU A 80 9.68 -16.58 5.08
CA GLU A 80 9.34 -16.08 3.74
C GLU A 80 9.95 -14.70 3.46
N ALA A 81 10.05 -13.81 4.47
CA ALA A 81 10.73 -12.52 4.31
C ALA A 81 12.23 -12.69 4.04
N THR A 82 12.86 -13.68 4.68
CA THR A 82 14.29 -14.00 4.46
C THR A 82 14.52 -14.58 3.08
N ILE A 83 13.70 -15.55 2.67
CA ILE A 83 13.76 -16.16 1.32
C ILE A 83 13.46 -15.12 0.24
N GLY A 84 12.52 -14.21 0.51
CA GLY A 84 12.13 -13.14 -0.41
C GLY A 84 13.26 -12.14 -0.70
N GLY A 85 14.27 -12.02 0.17
CA GLY A 85 15.50 -11.27 -0.11
C GLY A 85 15.29 -9.80 -0.46
N LEU A 86 14.22 -9.18 0.03
CA LEU A 86 13.89 -7.78 -0.26
C LEU A 86 14.99 -6.86 0.29
N SER A 87 15.58 -6.10 -0.61
CA SER A 87 16.54 -5.03 -0.31
C SER A 87 16.07 -3.73 -0.96
N PHE A 88 16.55 -2.59 -0.49
CA PHE A 88 16.29 -1.30 -1.13
C PHE A 88 17.59 -0.50 -1.25
N SER A 89 17.63 0.35 -2.26
CA SER A 89 18.73 1.22 -2.64
C SER A 89 18.19 2.57 -3.10
N LEU A 90 19.09 3.53 -3.35
CA LEU A 90 18.71 4.83 -3.90
C LEU A 90 18.06 4.70 -5.29
N ASP A 91 18.50 3.72 -6.09
CA ASP A 91 17.98 3.48 -7.44
C ASP A 91 16.55 2.95 -7.45
N ASP A 92 16.06 2.43 -6.32
CA ASP A 92 14.66 2.01 -6.17
C ASP A 92 13.71 3.21 -5.95
N ILE A 93 14.24 4.42 -5.70
CA ILE A 93 13.47 5.66 -5.60
C ILE A 93 13.38 6.29 -6.99
N ILE A 94 12.23 6.12 -7.64
CA ILE A 94 11.98 6.63 -8.98
C ILE A 94 11.57 8.09 -8.91
N ILE A 95 12.29 8.99 -9.57
CA ILE A 95 11.85 10.37 -9.75
C ILE A 95 10.93 10.42 -10.97
N PRO A 96 9.66 10.85 -10.85
CA PRO A 96 8.74 10.86 -11.98
C PRO A 96 9.09 11.96 -12.98
N ASP A 97 9.06 11.65 -14.28
CA ASP A 97 9.37 12.61 -15.36
C ASP A 97 8.46 13.85 -15.31
N ALA A 98 7.19 13.65 -14.95
CA ALA A 98 6.20 14.72 -14.81
C ALA A 98 6.55 15.74 -13.71
N LYS A 99 7.51 15.46 -12.81
CA LYS A 99 7.92 16.39 -11.74
C LYS A 99 8.33 17.75 -12.32
N GLY A 100 9.14 17.76 -13.38
CA GLY A 100 9.61 18.99 -14.00
C GLY A 100 8.47 19.83 -14.56
N GLU A 101 7.55 19.19 -15.28
CA GLU A 101 6.36 19.82 -15.87
C GLU A 101 5.43 20.40 -14.79
N LEU A 102 5.18 19.64 -13.72
CA LEU A 102 4.33 20.06 -12.60
C LEU A 102 4.91 21.28 -11.88
N ILE A 103 6.23 21.30 -11.65
CA ILE A 103 6.91 22.43 -11.01
C ILE A 103 6.89 23.67 -11.91
N ASN A 104 7.15 23.52 -13.21
CA ASN A 104 7.14 24.64 -14.14
C ASN A 104 5.74 25.24 -14.26
N LYS A 105 4.71 24.40 -14.38
CA LYS A 105 3.32 24.85 -14.38
C LYS A 105 2.96 25.61 -13.10
N ALA A 106 3.41 25.13 -11.94
CA ALA A 106 3.17 25.81 -10.68
C ALA A 106 3.87 27.18 -10.60
N LYS A 107 5.09 27.30 -11.15
CA LYS A 107 5.80 28.57 -11.26
C LYS A 107 5.04 29.56 -12.12
N ASP A 108 4.56 29.14 -13.30
CA ASP A 108 3.78 29.99 -14.20
C ASP A 108 2.49 30.48 -13.52
N GLU A 109 1.75 29.57 -12.86
CA GLU A 109 0.54 29.94 -12.11
C GLU A 109 0.83 30.90 -10.94
N VAL A 110 1.98 30.77 -10.27
CA VAL A 110 2.40 31.70 -9.22
C VAL A 110 2.77 33.07 -9.81
N THR A 111 3.42 33.10 -10.97
CA THR A 111 3.70 34.34 -11.70
C THR A 111 2.42 35.07 -12.10
N ASP A 112 1.40 34.34 -12.54
CA ASP A 112 0.08 34.92 -12.84
C ASP A 112 -0.59 35.51 -11.59
N VAL A 113 -0.53 34.81 -10.46
CA VAL A 113 -1.04 35.30 -9.17
C VAL A 113 -0.31 36.58 -8.75
N GLN A 114 1.01 36.62 -8.93
CA GLN A 114 1.83 37.79 -8.65
C GLN A 114 1.43 38.97 -9.56
N GLY A 115 1.24 38.75 -10.86
CA GLY A 115 0.79 39.78 -11.80
C GLY A 115 -0.59 40.35 -11.45
N ARG A 116 -1.52 39.50 -10.98
CA ARG A 116 -2.86 39.95 -10.52
C ARG A 116 -2.77 40.84 -9.28
N TYR A 117 -1.84 40.55 -8.37
CA TYR A 117 -1.56 41.41 -7.21
C TYR A 117 -0.98 42.75 -7.64
N GLU A 118 -0.01 42.77 -8.56
CA GLU A 118 0.61 43.99 -9.06
C GLU A 118 -0.37 44.91 -9.80
N MET A 119 -1.35 44.34 -10.49
CA MET A 119 -2.47 45.07 -11.10
C MET A 119 -3.54 45.52 -10.10
N GLY A 120 -3.43 45.15 -8.82
CA GLY A 120 -4.37 45.52 -7.77
C GLY A 120 -5.68 44.73 -7.76
N PHE A 121 -5.76 43.59 -8.47
CA PHE A 121 -6.98 42.76 -8.50
C PHE A 121 -7.19 41.92 -7.24
N ILE A 122 -6.12 41.65 -6.48
CA ILE A 122 -6.16 40.85 -5.24
C ILE A 122 -5.34 41.54 -4.15
N THR A 123 -5.67 41.23 -2.90
CA THR A 123 -4.91 41.69 -1.72
C THR A 123 -3.67 40.82 -1.48
N ASP A 124 -2.76 41.31 -0.63
CA ASP A 124 -1.56 40.56 -0.27
C ASP A 124 -1.87 39.25 0.49
N ASN A 125 -2.89 39.27 1.36
CA ASN A 125 -3.36 38.07 2.05
C ASN A 125 -3.93 37.02 1.07
N GLU A 126 -4.69 37.46 0.07
CA GLU A 126 -5.23 36.55 -0.95
C GLU A 126 -4.11 35.98 -1.84
N ARG A 127 -3.13 36.80 -2.22
CA ARG A 127 -1.94 36.37 -2.94
C ARG A 127 -1.19 35.31 -2.14
N TYR A 128 -0.92 35.56 -0.87
CA TYR A 128 -0.21 34.65 0.03
C TYR A 128 -0.91 33.29 0.12
N ASN A 129 -2.22 33.28 0.39
CA ASN A 129 -3.00 32.04 0.48
C ASN A 129 -3.02 31.29 -0.85
N GLN A 130 -3.24 31.98 -1.98
CA GLN A 130 -3.22 31.35 -3.30
C GLN A 130 -1.86 30.72 -3.62
N VAL A 131 -0.74 31.39 -3.31
CA VAL A 131 0.60 30.83 -3.51
C VAL A 131 0.81 29.57 -2.68
N ILE A 132 0.40 29.57 -1.41
CA ILE A 132 0.48 28.39 -0.54
C ILE A 132 -0.35 27.24 -1.10
N ASP A 133 -1.59 27.52 -1.52
CA ASP A 133 -2.50 26.51 -2.05
C ASP A 133 -1.93 25.89 -3.34
N LYS A 134 -1.34 26.71 -4.22
CA LYS A 134 -0.69 26.24 -5.45
C LYS A 134 0.50 25.34 -5.16
N TRP A 135 1.39 25.72 -4.26
CA TRP A 135 2.53 24.88 -3.90
C TRP A 135 2.10 23.60 -3.19
N THR A 136 1.14 23.69 -2.27
CA THR A 136 0.60 22.52 -1.54
C THR A 136 -0.03 21.52 -2.52
N SER A 137 -0.86 22.01 -3.44
CA SER A 137 -1.49 21.18 -4.48
C SER A 137 -0.44 20.53 -5.38
N THR A 138 0.58 21.28 -5.82
CA THR A 138 1.65 20.78 -6.68
C THR A 138 2.46 19.69 -5.99
N THR A 139 2.86 19.91 -4.74
CA THR A 139 3.56 18.90 -3.93
C THR A 139 2.75 17.61 -3.83
N ASN A 140 1.43 17.71 -3.57
CA ASN A 140 0.56 16.54 -3.49
C ASN A 140 0.48 15.79 -4.84
N ARG A 141 0.37 16.50 -5.96
CA ARG A 141 0.35 15.90 -7.31
C ARG A 141 1.65 15.22 -7.69
N VAL A 142 2.80 15.83 -7.37
CA VAL A 142 4.11 15.21 -7.57
C VAL A 142 4.22 13.92 -6.75
N SER A 143 3.76 13.96 -5.49
CA SER A 143 3.78 12.80 -4.59
C SER A 143 2.90 11.65 -5.07
N GLU A 144 1.72 11.97 -5.59
CA GLU A 144 0.81 10.98 -6.17
C GLU A 144 1.44 10.33 -7.42
N THR A 145 2.04 11.14 -8.29
CA THR A 145 2.71 10.65 -9.50
C THR A 145 3.92 9.77 -9.16
N LEU A 146 4.71 10.17 -8.15
CA LEU A 146 5.80 9.36 -7.59
C LEU A 146 5.28 8.01 -7.11
N PHE A 147 4.20 8.00 -6.32
CA PHE A 147 3.65 6.77 -5.78
C PHE A 147 3.10 5.85 -6.88
N GLN A 148 2.47 6.41 -7.92
CA GLN A 148 2.02 5.65 -9.09
C GLN A 148 3.20 5.07 -9.89
N ALA A 149 4.28 5.84 -10.07
CA ALA A 149 5.49 5.35 -10.74
C ALA A 149 6.10 4.16 -9.99
N LEU A 150 6.23 4.28 -8.66
CA LEU A 150 6.71 3.20 -7.80
C LEU A 150 5.78 1.97 -7.81
N ALA A 151 4.46 2.18 -7.86
CA ALA A 151 3.47 1.09 -7.93
C ALA A 151 3.52 0.31 -9.25
N ASN A 152 3.87 0.99 -10.35
CA ASN A 152 4.00 0.36 -11.66
C ASN A 152 5.38 -0.26 -11.88
N ASP A 153 6.39 0.14 -11.11
CA ASP A 153 7.73 -0.39 -11.21
C ASP A 153 7.80 -1.86 -10.80
N ARG A 154 8.56 -2.65 -11.58
CA ARG A 154 8.72 -4.09 -11.41
C ARG A 154 7.39 -4.84 -11.20
N ASN A 155 6.31 -4.39 -11.85
CA ASN A 155 4.95 -4.94 -11.69
C ASN A 155 4.42 -4.86 -10.23
N GLY A 156 4.73 -3.79 -9.51
CA GLY A 156 4.37 -3.60 -8.11
C GLY A 156 5.29 -4.29 -7.11
N PHE A 157 6.43 -4.83 -7.58
CA PHE A 157 7.47 -5.41 -6.73
C PHE A 157 8.64 -4.46 -6.47
N ASN A 158 8.42 -3.15 -6.63
CA ASN A 158 9.38 -2.16 -6.14
C ASN A 158 9.49 -2.25 -4.61
N PRO A 159 10.69 -2.42 -4.02
CA PRO A 159 10.86 -2.62 -2.58
C PRO A 159 10.34 -1.45 -1.73
N VAL A 160 10.54 -0.21 -2.18
CA VAL A 160 10.08 1.00 -1.49
C VAL A 160 8.55 1.05 -1.48
N TYR A 161 7.93 0.75 -2.63
CA TYR A 161 6.47 0.62 -2.75
C TYR A 161 5.93 -0.48 -1.84
N MET A 162 6.49 -1.69 -1.91
CA MET A 162 6.03 -2.84 -1.12
C MET A 162 6.07 -2.55 0.38
N MET A 163 7.12 -1.91 0.90
CA MET A 163 7.24 -1.59 2.32
C MET A 163 6.16 -0.59 2.79
N ALA A 164 5.88 0.44 1.99
CA ALA A 164 4.90 1.46 2.34
C ALA A 164 3.45 1.02 2.10
N ASP A 165 3.16 0.35 0.99
CA ASP A 165 1.82 -0.14 0.66
C ASP A 165 1.35 -1.23 1.63
N SER A 166 2.26 -2.16 2.00
CA SER A 166 1.97 -3.17 3.02
C SER A 166 1.81 -2.58 4.43
N GLY A 167 2.28 -1.35 4.65
CA GLY A 167 2.31 -0.71 5.97
C GLY A 167 3.33 -1.33 6.93
N ALA A 168 4.27 -2.14 6.42
CA ALA A 168 5.34 -2.73 7.22
C ALA A 168 6.32 -1.67 7.74
N ARG A 169 6.77 -0.77 6.85
CA ARG A 169 7.69 0.32 7.18
C ARG A 169 7.63 1.41 6.10
N GLY A 170 7.82 2.66 6.51
CA GLY A 170 7.73 3.78 5.59
C GLY A 170 6.29 4.28 5.46
N SER A 171 6.12 5.59 5.49
CA SER A 171 4.85 6.24 5.13
C SER A 171 4.95 6.83 3.73
N LYS A 172 3.79 7.06 3.09
CA LYS A 172 3.73 7.84 1.84
C LYS A 172 4.43 9.20 1.98
N GLU A 173 4.34 9.80 3.17
CA GLU A 173 4.98 11.05 3.50
C GLU A 173 6.52 10.95 3.52
N GLN A 174 7.08 9.87 4.04
CA GLN A 174 8.53 9.64 4.01
C GLN A 174 9.03 9.36 2.59
N ILE A 175 8.27 8.60 1.80
CA ILE A 175 8.58 8.39 0.37
C ILE A 175 8.54 9.71 -0.39
N ARG A 176 7.56 10.58 -0.09
CA ARG A 176 7.47 11.93 -0.64
C ARG A 176 8.74 12.73 -0.34
N GLN A 177 9.32 12.63 0.85
CA GLN A 177 10.57 13.35 1.17
C GLN A 177 11.79 12.81 0.41
N LEU A 178 11.77 11.54 0.01
CA LEU A 178 12.88 10.89 -0.68
C LEU A 178 12.87 11.11 -2.20
N GLY A 179 11.69 11.05 -2.84
CA GLY A 179 11.54 11.17 -4.29
C GLY A 179 10.72 12.38 -4.75
N GLY A 180 10.11 13.12 -3.82
CA GLY A 180 9.25 14.27 -4.09
C GLY A 180 10.03 15.59 -4.20
N MET A 181 9.35 16.67 -3.83
CA MET A 181 9.88 18.05 -3.83
C MET A 181 10.52 18.42 -2.51
#